data_AF-A0A931WK53-F1
#
_entry.id   AF-A0A931WK53-F1
#
_cell.length_a   1.000
_cell.length_b   1.000
_cell.length_c   1.000
_cell.angle_alpha   90.00
_cell.angle_beta   90.00
_cell.angle_gamma   90.00
#
_symmetry.space_group_name_H-M   'P 1'
#
loop_
_entity.id
_entity.type
_entity.pdbx_description
1 polymer ?
#
loop_
_entity_poly.entity_id
_entity_poly.type
_entity_poly.pdbx_seq_one_letter_code
_entity_poly.pdbx_strand_id
1 'polypeptide(L)'
;MGPFALITSSIASLLFLSIFSDVQAAERRGEQPQTIRIAYVAPVTTMAPIWIAAETGGYEREGLDAKIIYLEAKVAVAALQKSPWLPSWPARWMP
;
A
#
# COMPACT_ATOMS: atom_id res chain seq x y z
N MET A 1 -17.84 -1.83 48.31
CA MET A 1 -16.98 -2.17 47.15
C MET A 1 -16.78 -0.87 46.37
N GLY A 2 -15.64 -0.20 46.58
CA GLY A 2 -15.49 1.23 46.27
C GLY A 2 -15.12 1.54 44.82
N PRO A 3 -15.31 2.80 44.39
CA PRO A 3 -15.04 3.28 43.02
C PRO A 3 -13.59 3.08 42.57
N PHE A 4 -12.66 2.92 43.51
CA PHE A 4 -11.24 2.67 43.24
C PHE A 4 -10.97 1.36 42.48
N ALA A 5 -11.81 0.33 42.63
CA ALA A 5 -11.65 -0.93 41.89
C ALA A 5 -12.00 -0.82 40.39
N LEU A 6 -12.86 0.14 40.03
CA LEU A 6 -13.21 0.40 38.62
C LEU A 6 -12.12 1.21 37.91
N ILE A 7 -11.48 2.15 38.63
CA ILE A 7 -10.41 3.00 38.08
C ILE A 7 -9.17 2.16 37.76
N THR A 8 -8.79 1.24 38.65
CA THR A 8 -7.64 0.36 38.42
C THR A 8 -7.85 -0.59 37.24
N SER A 9 -9.07 -1.09 37.05
CA SER A 9 -9.44 -1.94 35.91
C SER A 9 -9.37 -1.19 34.57
N SER A 10 -9.81 0.06 34.55
CA SER A 10 -9.76 0.92 33.35
C SER A 10 -8.32 1.26 32.96
N ILE A 11 -7.47 1.57 33.94
CA ILE A 11 -6.03 1.81 33.72
C ILE A 11 -5.35 0.54 33.21
N ALA A 12 -5.64 -0.62 33.80
CA ALA A 12 -5.10 -1.89 33.33
C ALA A 12 -5.50 -2.19 31.88
N SER A 13 -6.73 -1.86 31.49
CA SER A 13 -7.22 -2.06 30.12
C SER A 13 -6.53 -1.14 29.10
N LEU A 14 -6.31 0.13 29.47
CA LEU A 14 -5.58 1.09 28.64
C LEU A 14 -4.10 0.71 28.46
N LEU A 15 -3.46 0.22 29.53
CA LEU A 15 -2.09 -0.27 29.48
C LEU A 15 -1.98 -1.53 28.60
N PHE A 16 -2.95 -2.43 28.69
CA PHE A 16 -3.01 -3.62 27.86
C PHE A 16 -3.10 -3.25 26.37
N LEU A 17 -4.06 -2.39 25.98
CA LEU A 17 -4.22 -1.90 24.60
C LEU A 17 -2.96 -1.23 24.02
N SER A 18 -2.20 -0.52 24.85
CA SER A 18 -0.96 0.15 24.42
C SER A 18 0.13 -0.85 24.03
N ILE A 19 0.28 -1.95 24.79
CA ILE A 19 1.31 -2.97 24.54
C ILE A 19 1.04 -3.74 23.23
N PHE A 20 -0.23 -4.00 22.89
CA PHE A 20 -0.56 -4.70 21.62
C PHE A 20 -0.27 -3.87 20.38
N SER A 21 -0.30 -2.53 20.50
CA SER A 21 -0.04 -1.64 19.37
C SER A 21 1.46 -1.61 18.98
N ASP A 22 2.35 -1.69 19.97
CA ASP A 22 3.80 -1.68 19.77
C ASP A 22 4.32 -2.98 19.13
N VAL A 23 3.74 -4.13 19.50
CA VAL A 23 4.19 -5.44 19.00
C VAL A 23 3.96 -5.59 17.50
N GLN A 24 2.85 -5.11 16.95
CA GLN A 24 2.61 -5.15 15.49
C GLN A 24 3.50 -4.18 14.71
N ALA A 25 3.86 -3.04 15.31
CA ALA A 25 4.77 -2.07 14.69
C ALA A 25 6.22 -2.60 14.62
N ALA A 26 6.62 -3.46 15.55
CA ALA A 26 7.96 -4.03 15.62
C ALA A 26 8.22 -5.11 14.55
N GLU A 27 7.24 -5.97 14.23
CA GLU A 27 7.41 -6.98 13.17
C GLU A 27 7.59 -6.36 11.78
N ARG A 28 6.90 -5.25 11.48
CA ARG A 28 7.00 -4.59 10.16
C ARG A 28 8.29 -3.78 9.97
N ARG A 29 9.11 -3.59 11.00
CA ARG A 29 10.33 -2.75 10.95
C ARG A 29 11.55 -3.43 10.32
N GLY A 30 11.50 -4.75 10.13
CA GLY A 30 12.64 -5.54 9.66
C GLY A 30 12.71 -5.76 8.14
N GLU A 31 11.59 -5.68 7.43
CA GLU A 31 11.55 -5.84 5.99
C GLU A 31 11.75 -4.50 5.30
N GLN A 32 12.81 -4.39 4.47
CA GLN A 32 12.96 -3.24 3.59
C GLN A 32 11.71 -3.12 2.71
N PRO A 33 11.09 -1.93 2.65
CA PRO A 33 9.89 -1.75 1.86
C PRO A 33 10.12 -2.17 0.41
N GLN A 34 9.30 -3.07 -0.10
CA GLN A 34 9.40 -3.48 -1.50
C GLN A 34 8.84 -2.35 -2.37
N THR A 35 9.68 -1.80 -3.24
CA THR A 35 9.24 -0.73 -4.16
C THR A 35 8.35 -1.31 -5.27
N ILE A 36 7.11 -0.83 -5.35
CA ILE A 36 6.20 -1.13 -6.45
C ILE A 36 5.95 0.11 -7.30
N ARG A 37 5.79 -0.07 -8.62
CA ARG A 37 5.51 1.02 -9.57
C ARG A 37 4.16 0.77 -10.22
N ILE A 38 3.23 1.69 -10.02
CA ILE A 38 1.88 1.62 -10.57
C ILE A 38 1.76 2.70 -11.64
N ALA A 39 1.72 2.30 -12.90
CA ALA A 39 1.61 3.23 -14.02
C ALA A 39 0.16 3.34 -14.50
N TYR A 40 -0.30 4.55 -14.80
CA TYR A 40 -1.64 4.79 -15.30
C TYR A 40 -1.68 5.81 -16.44
N VAL A 41 -2.62 5.61 -17.37
CA VAL A 41 -2.69 6.37 -18.63
C VAL A 41 -3.77 7.45 -18.63
N ALA A 42 -4.78 7.29 -17.78
CA ALA A 42 -5.88 8.25 -17.65
C ALA A 42 -6.38 8.27 -16.20
N PRO A 43 -6.76 9.44 -15.66
CA PRO A 43 -7.35 9.56 -14.34
C PRO A 43 -8.81 9.09 -14.36
N VAL A 44 -9.02 7.78 -14.36
CA VAL A 44 -10.35 7.16 -14.33
C VAL A 44 -10.75 6.83 -12.89
N THR A 45 -12.04 6.98 -12.57
CA THR A 45 -12.56 6.78 -11.21
C THR A 45 -12.41 5.34 -10.71
N THR A 46 -12.29 4.37 -11.62
CA THR A 46 -12.02 2.97 -11.27
C THR A 46 -10.65 2.76 -10.62
N MET A 47 -9.72 3.72 -10.76
CA MET A 47 -8.43 3.72 -10.07
C MET A 47 -8.47 4.40 -8.68
N ALA A 48 -9.61 4.94 -8.26
CA ALA A 48 -9.73 5.61 -6.96
C ALA A 48 -9.19 4.78 -5.77
N PRO A 49 -9.43 3.45 -5.68
CA PRO A 49 -8.87 2.66 -4.57
C PRO A 49 -7.33 2.68 -4.49
N ILE A 50 -6.65 2.78 -5.64
CA ILE A 50 -5.19 2.84 -5.72
C ILE A 50 -4.69 4.18 -5.15
N TRP A 51 -5.32 5.29 -5.51
CA TRP A 51 -4.95 6.60 -4.99
C TRP A 51 -5.26 6.73 -3.49
N ILE A 52 -6.44 6.26 -3.07
CA ILE A 52 -6.81 6.25 -1.66
C ILE A 52 -5.81 5.44 -0.85
N ALA A 53 -5.38 4.28 -1.34
CA ALA A 53 -4.36 3.46 -0.66
C ALA A 53 -3.00 4.17 -0.56
N ALA A 54 -2.61 4.96 -1.56
CA ALA A 54 -1.38 5.76 -1.48
C ALA A 54 -1.51 6.93 -0.50
N GLU A 55 -2.61 7.67 -0.53
CA GLU A 55 -2.84 8.83 0.35
C GLU A 55 -3.02 8.43 1.82
N THR A 56 -3.60 7.27 2.08
CA THR A 56 -3.85 6.76 3.44
C THR A 56 -2.66 5.96 4.01
N GLY A 57 -1.57 5.83 3.26
CA GLY A 57 -0.41 5.01 3.66
C GLY A 57 -0.72 3.51 3.70
N GLY A 58 -1.75 3.05 2.99
CA GLY A 58 -2.12 1.63 2.90
C GLY A 58 -1.00 0.76 2.33
N TYR A 59 -0.23 1.27 1.37
CA TYR A 59 0.95 0.56 0.84
C TYR A 59 2.08 0.47 1.85
N GLU A 60 2.41 1.57 2.53
CA GLU A 60 3.47 1.61 3.54
C GLU A 60 3.18 0.67 4.70
N ARG A 61 1.90 0.59 5.10
CA ARG A 61 1.44 -0.38 6.08
C ARG A 61 1.84 -1.78 5.65
N GLU A 62 1.59 -2.18 4.41
CA GLU A 62 1.96 -3.51 3.91
C GLU A 62 3.44 -3.65 3.53
N GLY A 63 4.31 -2.71 3.94
CA GLY A 63 5.73 -2.76 3.64
C GLY A 63 6.04 -2.49 2.17
N LEU A 64 5.18 -1.74 1.48
CA LEU A 64 5.35 -1.39 0.06
C LEU A 64 5.65 0.10 -0.10
N ASP A 65 6.72 0.42 -0.84
CA ASP A 65 7.02 1.77 -1.31
C ASP A 65 6.35 1.97 -2.68
N ALA A 66 5.12 2.47 -2.67
CA ALA A 66 4.32 2.62 -3.88
C ALA A 66 4.58 3.92 -4.63
N LYS A 67 5.04 3.80 -5.88
CA LYS A 67 5.26 4.93 -6.79
C LYS A 67 4.21 4.92 -7.88
N ILE A 68 3.23 5.83 -7.77
CA ILE A 68 2.18 6.00 -8.76
C ILE A 68 2.66 6.99 -9.82
N ILE A 69 2.68 6.56 -11.08
CA ILE A 69 3.27 7.30 -12.21
C ILE A 69 2.19 7.50 -13.28
N TYR A 70 1.91 8.76 -13.61
CA TYR A 70 1.12 9.07 -14.80
C TYR A 70 1.99 8.89 -16.05
N LEU A 71 1.50 8.12 -17.01
CA LEU A 71 2.12 7.94 -18.31
C LEU A 71 1.19 8.46 -19.40
N GLU A 72 1.70 9.35 -20.25
CA GLU A 72 0.99 9.66 -21.49
C GLU A 72 0.84 8.38 -22.33
N ALA A 73 -0.31 8.18 -22.98
CA ALA A 73 -0.64 6.94 -23.68
C ALA A 73 0.44 6.47 -24.67
N LYS A 74 1.09 7.41 -25.37
CA LYS A 74 2.19 7.13 -26.31
C LYS A 74 3.44 6.58 -25.60
N VAL A 75 3.70 7.07 -24.39
CA VAL A 75 4.84 6.64 -23.55
C VAL A 75 4.54 5.33 -22.84
N ALA A 76 3.28 5.10 -22.45
CA ALA A 76 2.86 3.85 -21.80
C ALA A 76 3.04 2.61 -22.68
N VAL A 77 2.69 2.70 -23.97
CA VAL A 77 2.93 1.62 -24.94
C VAL A 77 4.42 1.34 -25.09
N ALA A 78 5.24 2.38 -25.19
CA ALA A 78 6.70 2.25 -25.29
C ALA A 78 7.34 1.65 -24.02
N ALA A 79 6.82 1.99 -22.84
CA ALA A 79 7.28 1.46 -21.56
C ALA A 79 6.93 -0.03 -21.39
N LEU A 80 5.75 -0.46 -21.86
CA LEU A 80 5.38 -1.87 -21.90
C LEU A 80 6.23 -2.65 -22.90
N GLN A 81 6.48 -2.11 -24.09
CA GLN A 81 7.28 -2.78 -25.12
C GLN A 81 8.72 -3.10 -24.66
N LYS A 82 9.30 -2.28 -23.77
CA LYS A 82 10.65 -2.50 -23.22
C LYS A 82 10.69 -3.36 -21.95
N SER A 83 9.54 -3.80 -21.42
CA SER A 83 9.53 -4.60 -20.19
C SER A 83 10.00 -6.03 -20.47
N PRO A 84 11.06 -6.53 -19.78
CA PRO A 84 11.62 -7.86 -20.00
C PRO A 84 10.68 -9.03 -19.59
N TRP A 85 9.51 -8.71 -19.03
CA TRP A 85 8.54 -9.68 -18.49
C TRP A 85 7.31 -9.87 -19.37
N LEU A 86 7.19 -9.15 -20.50
CA LEU A 86 6.04 -9.31 -21.40
C LEU A 86 6.25 -10.48 -22.37
N PRO A 87 5.33 -11.46 -22.43
CA PRO A 87 5.36 -12.45 -23.49
C PRO A 87 5.19 -11.75 -24.85
N SER A 88 5.93 -12.21 -25.86
CA SER A 88 5.85 -11.66 -27.22
C SER A 88 4.41 -11.81 -27.74
N TRP A 89 3.68 -10.70 -27.81
CA TRP A 89 2.32 -10.69 -28.36
C TRP A 89 2.38 -11.11 -29.84
N PRO A 90 1.49 -12.00 -30.31
CA PRO A 90 1.44 -12.35 -31.72
C PRO A 90 1.01 -11.11 -32.53
N ALA A 91 1.74 -10.84 -33.61
CA ALA A 91 1.58 -9.68 -34.50
C ALA A 91 0.16 -9.46 -35.06
N ARG A 92 -0.73 -10.46 -34.89
CA ARG A 92 -2.16 -10.40 -35.21
C ARG A 92 -2.92 -9.28 -34.48
N TRP A 93 -2.43 -8.82 -33.33
CA TRP A 93 -3.13 -7.86 -32.48
C TRP A 93 -2.53 -6.44 -32.48
N MET A 94 -1.63 -6.13 -33.42
CA MET A 94 -1.19 -4.75 -33.65
C MET A 94 -2.13 -4.08 -34.68
N PRO A 95 -2.75 -2.94 -34.36
CA PRO A 95 -3.57 -2.16 -35.30
C PRO A 95 -2.74 -1.50 -36.40
#